data_AF-A0A8E0VE83-F1
#
_entry.id   AF-A0A8E0VE83-F1
#
_cell.length_a   1.000
_cell.length_b   1.000
_cell.length_c   1.000
_cell.angle_alpha   90.00
_cell.angle_beta   90.00
_cell.angle_gamma   90.00
#
_symmetry.space_group_name_H-M   'P 1'
#
loop_
_entity.id
_entity.type
_entity.pdbx_description
1 polymer ?
#
loop_
_entity_poly.entity_id
_entity_poly.type
_entity_poly.pdbx_seq_one_letter_code
_entity_poly.pdbx_strand_id
1 'polypeptide(L)'
;MDPLELFDHLVVFRKNEISSNNGLVVLSEVLGSIIEDLNTALKDRATCVSKIELPVDQQFLHAIGIRLAGQVSSSVITRGPQSGSAAGEAFRQFWSEKSQLRRIDGDLYECVIWSDKTNVCKQIIDFVLQSRHKLSRGSFTQWSWNQICPDRLNAILSFNPNGDLAETSIATSLRLVRAMDKLRGLLRGLNDKLPLNVTGILPVSSAFRDTATFPPVVSIPSAANRHKDGKVTNHQMDSQKTPIFPLY
;
A
#
# COMPACT_ATOMS: atom_id res chain seq x y z
N MET A 1 -15.67 -16.52 17.99
CA MET A 1 -15.10 -15.21 17.59
C MET A 1 -15.02 -15.19 16.08
N ASP A 2 -15.38 -14.08 15.47
CA ASP A 2 -15.29 -13.94 14.02
C ASP A 2 -13.80 -13.86 13.63
N PRO A 3 -13.29 -14.68 12.71
CA PRO A 3 -11.89 -14.61 12.27
C PRO A 3 -11.50 -13.22 11.72
N LEU A 4 -12.46 -12.41 11.27
CA LEU A 4 -12.20 -11.03 10.85
C LEU A 4 -11.90 -10.07 12.02
N GLU A 5 -12.28 -10.41 13.25
CA GLU A 5 -11.95 -9.61 14.45
C GLU A 5 -10.51 -9.86 14.93
N LEU A 6 -9.94 -10.98 14.52
CA LEU A 6 -8.68 -11.50 15.06
C LEU A 6 -7.49 -11.30 14.12
N PHE A 7 -7.77 -11.21 12.81
CA PHE A 7 -6.76 -11.09 11.77
C PHE A 7 -7.08 -9.94 10.81
N ASP A 8 -6.06 -9.12 10.54
CA ASP A 8 -6.18 -7.98 9.62
C ASP A 8 -6.18 -8.41 8.14
N HIS A 9 -5.58 -9.57 7.85
CA HIS A 9 -5.45 -10.09 6.51
C HIS A 9 -5.75 -11.60 6.50
N LEU A 10 -6.67 -12.03 5.63
CA LEU A 10 -6.99 -13.43 5.43
C LEU A 10 -6.59 -13.90 4.03
N VAL A 11 -5.89 -15.03 3.97
CA VAL A 11 -5.59 -15.77 2.74
C VAL A 11 -6.51 -16.98 2.70
N VAL A 12 -7.52 -16.98 1.83
CA VAL A 12 -8.53 -18.04 1.75
C VAL A 12 -8.26 -18.91 0.54
N PHE A 13 -8.15 -20.22 0.73
CA PHE A 13 -7.96 -21.16 -0.38
C PHE A 13 -9.32 -21.60 -0.94
N ARG A 14 -9.45 -21.63 -2.27
CA ARG A 14 -10.74 -21.89 -2.95
C ARG A 14 -11.16 -23.35 -2.92
N LYS A 15 -10.18 -24.25 -2.89
CA LYS A 15 -10.34 -25.70 -2.84
C LYS A 15 -9.44 -26.23 -1.74
N ASN A 16 -9.76 -27.39 -1.17
CA ASN A 16 -8.91 -28.08 -0.19
C ASN A 16 -7.77 -28.88 -0.84
N GLU A 17 -7.73 -28.89 -2.18
CA GLU A 17 -6.62 -29.43 -2.95
C GLU A 17 -6.08 -28.33 -3.85
N ILE A 18 -4.75 -28.19 -3.92
CA ILE A 18 -4.12 -27.25 -4.85
C ILE A 18 -3.29 -28.00 -5.87
N SER A 19 -3.41 -27.58 -7.12
CA SER A 19 -2.49 -27.98 -8.19
C SER A 19 -1.16 -27.25 -7.97
N SER A 20 -0.15 -27.98 -7.50
CA SER A 20 1.25 -27.57 -7.64
C SER A 20 1.80 -28.15 -8.94
N ASN A 21 2.92 -27.63 -9.43
CA ASN A 21 3.59 -28.17 -10.63
C ASN A 21 3.96 -29.67 -10.51
N ASN A 22 3.97 -30.21 -9.29
CA ASN A 22 4.30 -31.61 -9.00
C ASN A 22 3.05 -32.52 -8.81
N GLY A 23 1.84 -31.99 -8.98
CA GLY A 23 0.58 -32.75 -8.82
C GLY A 23 -0.45 -32.06 -7.92
N LEU A 24 -1.56 -32.77 -7.67
CA LEU A 24 -2.55 -32.39 -6.66
C LEU A 24 -1.99 -32.69 -5.28
N VAL A 25 -1.92 -31.68 -4.43
CA VAL A 25 -1.47 -31.82 -3.04
C VAL A 25 -2.59 -31.40 -2.10
N VAL A 26 -2.76 -32.16 -1.02
CA VAL A 26 -3.72 -31.86 0.04
C VAL A 26 -3.24 -30.64 0.81
N LEU A 27 -4.09 -29.62 0.92
CA LEU A 27 -3.71 -28.34 1.53
C LEU A 27 -3.26 -28.46 2.97
N SER A 28 -3.91 -29.33 3.76
CA SER A 28 -3.63 -29.47 5.18
C SER A 28 -2.18 -29.85 5.48
N GLU A 29 -1.53 -30.59 4.58
CA GLU A 29 -0.13 -31.02 4.73
C GLU A 29 0.84 -29.87 4.40
N VAL A 30 0.52 -29.08 3.38
CA VAL A 30 1.38 -27.99 2.89
C VAL A 30 1.20 -26.71 3.71
N LEU A 31 0.05 -26.54 4.35
CA LEU A 31 -0.30 -25.31 5.06
C LEU A 31 0.69 -24.99 6.19
N GLY A 32 1.24 -26.01 6.87
CA GLY A 32 2.28 -25.83 7.88
C GLY A 32 3.53 -25.18 7.31
N SER A 33 4.02 -25.68 6.16
CA SER A 33 5.18 -25.12 5.47
C SER A 33 4.89 -23.71 4.93
N ILE A 34 3.68 -23.45 4.41
CA ILE A 34 3.28 -22.10 3.99
C ILE A 34 3.32 -21.12 5.16
N ILE A 35 2.81 -21.52 6.33
CA ILE A 35 2.80 -20.66 7.52
C ILE A 35 4.23 -20.36 7.98
N GLU A 36 5.15 -21.33 7.92
CA GLU A 36 6.55 -21.14 8.27
C GLU A 36 7.26 -20.17 7.30
N ASP A 37 7.08 -20.37 5.99
CA ASP A 37 7.64 -19.48 4.96
C ASP A 37 7.03 -18.07 5.06
N LEU A 38 5.72 -17.94 5.36
CA LEU A 38 5.07 -16.65 5.59
C LEU A 38 5.55 -15.95 6.87
N ASN A 39 5.76 -16.69 7.97
CA ASN A 39 6.35 -16.13 9.18
C ASN A 39 7.76 -15.60 8.91
N THR A 40 8.55 -16.33 8.12
CA THR A 40 9.90 -15.92 7.71
C THR A 40 9.86 -14.67 6.82
N ALA A 41 8.93 -14.62 5.87
CA ALA A 41 8.80 -13.53 4.91
C ALA A 41 8.24 -12.23 5.51
N LEU A 42 7.24 -12.35 6.38
CA LEU A 42 6.58 -11.21 7.02
C LEU A 42 7.37 -10.70 8.22
N LYS A 43 8.05 -11.58 8.97
CA LYS A 43 8.97 -11.24 10.07
C LYS A 43 8.41 -10.18 11.03
N ASP A 44 8.85 -8.94 10.90
CA ASP A 44 8.49 -7.78 11.74
C ASP A 44 7.17 -7.12 11.34
N ARG A 45 6.58 -7.52 10.20
CA ARG A 45 5.31 -7.01 9.65
C ARG A 45 4.10 -7.75 10.16
N ALA A 46 4.26 -8.95 10.72
CA ALA A 46 3.18 -9.75 11.25
C ALA A 46 3.48 -10.18 12.69
N THR A 47 2.49 -10.04 13.57
CA THR A 47 2.58 -10.50 14.96
C THR A 47 2.15 -11.97 15.10
N CYS A 48 1.27 -12.45 14.23
CA CYS A 48 0.94 -13.86 14.15
C CYS A 48 0.47 -14.25 12.76
N VAL A 49 0.83 -15.46 12.34
CA VAL A 49 0.31 -16.15 11.15
C VAL A 49 -0.22 -17.50 11.62
N SER A 50 -1.49 -17.80 11.36
CA SER A 50 -2.12 -19.02 11.87
C SER A 50 -3.10 -19.64 10.87
N LYS A 51 -3.25 -20.96 10.97
CA LYS A 51 -4.27 -21.72 10.23
C LYS A 51 -5.66 -21.37 10.77
N ILE A 52 -6.60 -21.18 9.86
CA ILE A 52 -8.02 -20.99 10.16
C ILE A 52 -8.84 -21.85 9.21
N GLU A 53 -10.04 -22.22 9.64
CA GLU A 53 -11.05 -22.83 8.79
C GLU A 53 -12.27 -21.92 8.76
N LEU A 54 -12.69 -21.53 7.55
CA LEU A 54 -13.81 -20.63 7.33
C LEU A 54 -15.04 -21.43 6.89
N PRO A 55 -16.17 -21.31 7.59
CA PRO A 55 -17.42 -21.90 7.14
C PRO A 55 -18.00 -21.06 5.98
N VAL A 56 -18.11 -21.65 4.79
CA VAL A 56 -18.68 -21.03 3.58
C VAL A 56 -19.68 -22.00 2.95
N ASP A 57 -20.95 -21.60 2.84
CA ASP A 57 -22.02 -22.37 2.17
C ASP A 57 -21.99 -23.89 2.45
N GLN A 58 -21.90 -24.26 3.74
CA GLN A 58 -21.87 -25.64 4.25
C GLN A 58 -20.55 -26.42 4.06
N GLN A 59 -19.48 -25.77 3.61
CA GLN A 59 -18.13 -26.35 3.54
C GLN A 59 -17.15 -25.55 4.40
N PHE A 60 -16.10 -26.24 4.89
CA PHE A 60 -14.97 -25.58 5.54
C PHE A 60 -13.85 -25.39 4.53
N LEU A 61 -13.49 -24.13 4.30
CA LEU A 61 -12.33 -23.76 3.49
C LEU A 61 -11.14 -23.50 4.41
N HIS A 62 -9.98 -24.03 4.02
CA HIS A 62 -8.74 -23.67 4.69
C HIS A 62 -8.35 -22.22 4.39
N ALA A 63 -7.93 -21.51 5.42
CA ALA A 63 -7.45 -20.16 5.33
C ALA A 63 -6.22 -19.95 6.24
N ILE A 64 -5.48 -18.89 5.98
CA ILE A 64 -4.40 -18.41 6.83
C ILE A 64 -4.78 -17.00 7.27
N GLY A 65 -4.87 -16.78 8.57
CA GLY A 65 -5.03 -15.44 9.13
C GLY A 65 -3.70 -14.87 9.57
N ILE A 66 -3.53 -13.59 9.24
CA ILE A 66 -2.32 -12.82 9.49
C ILE A 66 -2.74 -11.58 10.27
N ARG A 67 -2.14 -11.38 11.44
CA ARG A 67 -2.29 -10.15 12.23
C ARG A 67 -1.08 -9.27 12.01
N LEU A 68 -1.29 -8.08 11.48
CA LEU A 68 -0.23 -7.18 11.05
C LEU A 68 0.33 -6.38 12.24
N ALA A 69 1.62 -6.05 12.15
CA ALA A 69 2.35 -5.27 13.13
C ALA A 69 2.40 -3.79 12.71
N GLY A 70 1.28 -3.08 12.92
CA GLY A 70 1.19 -1.61 12.82
C GLY A 70 1.88 -1.01 11.58
N GLN A 71 2.69 0.03 11.81
CA GLN A 71 3.32 0.86 10.77
C GLN A 71 4.40 0.13 9.95
N VAL A 72 4.98 -0.95 10.47
CA VAL A 72 6.04 -1.70 9.76
C VAL A 72 5.45 -2.50 8.59
N SER A 73 4.17 -2.90 8.70
CA SER A 73 3.46 -3.68 7.69
C SER A 73 3.43 -3.02 6.30
N SER A 74 3.36 -1.68 6.24
CA SER A 74 3.34 -0.89 5.00
C SER A 74 4.72 -0.44 4.50
N SER A 75 5.81 -0.80 5.18
CA SER A 75 7.16 -0.41 4.74
C SER A 75 7.46 -0.94 3.34
N VAL A 76 7.91 -0.08 2.42
CA VAL A 76 8.26 -0.48 1.04
C VAL A 76 9.52 -1.36 1.00
N ILE A 77 10.35 -1.30 2.03
CA ILE A 77 11.63 -2.02 2.09
C ILE A 77 11.55 -3.09 3.16
N THR A 78 11.81 -4.34 2.78
CA THR A 78 12.13 -5.42 3.73
C THR A 78 13.64 -5.45 3.90
N ARG A 79 14.10 -5.10 5.11
CA ARG A 79 15.53 -5.10 5.46
C ARG A 79 15.97 -6.51 5.86
N GLY A 80 16.97 -7.02 5.16
CA GLY A 80 17.67 -8.24 5.52
C GLY A 80 18.93 -7.98 6.35
N PRO A 81 19.70 -9.03 6.63
CA PRO A 81 20.96 -8.95 7.36
C PRO A 81 22.10 -8.35 6.49
N GLN A 82 23.24 -8.09 7.13
CA GLN A 82 24.42 -7.52 6.48
C GLN A 82 24.94 -8.46 5.37
N SER A 83 25.37 -7.86 4.26
CA SER A 83 25.95 -8.57 3.11
C SER A 83 27.21 -9.34 3.52
N GLY A 84 27.41 -10.51 2.93
CA GLY A 84 28.58 -11.37 3.20
C GLY A 84 28.51 -12.16 4.51
N SER A 85 27.39 -12.08 5.23
CA SER A 85 27.09 -12.98 6.35
C SER A 85 26.35 -14.24 5.87
N ALA A 86 26.48 -15.35 6.61
CA ALA A 86 25.72 -16.58 6.31
C ALA A 86 24.19 -16.34 6.34
N ALA A 87 23.73 -15.42 7.20
CA ALA A 87 22.33 -15.01 7.23
C ALA A 87 21.92 -14.22 5.97
N GLY A 88 22.85 -13.45 5.37
CA GLY A 88 22.65 -12.76 4.09
C GLY A 88 22.51 -13.73 2.93
N GLU A 89 23.32 -14.78 2.89
CA GLU A 89 23.18 -15.83 1.88
C GLU A 89 21.85 -16.56 2.01
N ALA A 90 21.42 -16.92 3.23
CA ALA A 90 20.11 -17.52 3.47
C ALA A 90 18.96 -16.60 3.06
N PHE A 91 19.05 -15.30 3.36
CA PHE A 91 18.06 -14.30 2.92
C PHE A 91 17.99 -14.22 1.39
N ARG A 92 19.14 -14.17 0.73
CA ARG A 92 19.23 -14.14 -0.73
C ARG A 92 18.68 -15.43 -1.35
N GLN A 93 18.93 -16.59 -0.76
CA GLN A 93 18.36 -17.86 -1.21
C GLN A 93 16.84 -17.89 -1.05
N PHE A 94 16.30 -17.34 0.03
CA PHE A 94 14.87 -17.27 0.29
C PHE A 94 14.14 -16.37 -0.72
N TRP A 95 14.65 -15.16 -0.94
CA TRP A 95 14.03 -14.18 -1.85
C TRP A 95 14.47 -14.33 -3.31
N SER A 96 15.51 -15.11 -3.58
CA SER A 96 16.07 -15.36 -4.90
C SER A 96 16.28 -14.04 -5.67
N GLU A 97 15.70 -13.90 -6.86
CA GLU A 97 15.80 -12.74 -7.74
C GLU A 97 15.27 -11.43 -7.15
N LYS A 98 14.44 -11.48 -6.09
CA LYS A 98 13.92 -10.28 -5.42
C LYS A 98 14.93 -9.66 -4.45
N SER A 99 15.96 -10.38 -4.02
CA SER A 99 17.00 -9.85 -3.14
C SER A 99 17.93 -8.91 -3.89
N GLN A 100 18.17 -7.74 -3.34
CA GLN A 100 19.06 -6.73 -3.88
C GLN A 100 19.90 -6.12 -2.75
N LEU A 101 21.13 -5.75 -3.06
CA LEU A 101 22.02 -5.08 -2.11
C LEU A 101 21.69 -3.59 -2.03
N ARG A 102 21.56 -3.07 -0.81
CA ARG A 102 21.35 -1.64 -0.56
C ARG A 102 22.29 -1.13 0.52
N ARG A 103 22.83 0.07 0.30
CA ARG A 103 23.54 0.79 1.35
C ARG A 103 22.54 1.43 2.30
N ILE A 104 22.64 1.09 3.58
CA ILE A 104 21.87 1.66 4.68
C ILE A 104 22.89 2.13 5.70
N ASP A 105 22.91 3.44 5.98
CA ASP A 105 23.80 4.06 6.97
C ASP A 105 25.30 3.80 6.74
N GLY A 106 25.70 3.58 5.49
CA GLY A 106 27.09 3.34 5.07
C GLY A 106 27.43 1.86 4.86
N ASP A 107 26.68 0.95 5.49
CA ASP A 107 26.89 -0.49 5.38
C ASP A 107 26.00 -1.13 4.30
N LEU A 108 26.44 -2.28 3.79
CA LEU A 108 25.75 -3.02 2.74
C LEU A 108 24.85 -4.11 3.34
N TYR A 109 23.55 -4.05 3.05
CA TYR A 109 22.54 -5.01 3.51
C TYR A 109 21.85 -5.67 2.33
N GLU A 110 21.45 -6.93 2.51
CA GLU A 110 20.48 -7.58 1.62
C GLU A 110 19.10 -7.00 1.89
N CYS A 111 18.35 -6.67 0.84
CA CYS A 111 17.06 -5.99 0.93
C CYS A 111 16.10 -6.45 -0.16
N VAL A 112 14.80 -6.34 0.09
CA VAL A 112 13.76 -6.47 -0.94
C VAL A 112 12.97 -5.17 -1.02
N ILE A 113 12.74 -4.70 -2.24
CA ILE A 113 11.97 -3.48 -2.52
C ILE A 113 10.62 -3.89 -3.12
N TRP A 114 9.55 -3.46 -2.47
CA TRP A 114 8.17 -3.68 -2.90
C TRP A 114 7.65 -2.45 -3.65
N SER A 115 6.51 -2.60 -4.34
CA SER A 115 5.82 -1.44 -4.92
C SER A 115 5.03 -0.71 -3.84
N ASP A 116 5.05 0.62 -3.86
CA ASP A 116 4.23 1.50 -3.03
C ASP A 116 2.78 1.64 -3.55
N LYS A 117 2.52 1.29 -4.81
CA LYS A 117 1.21 1.39 -5.46
C LYS A 117 0.20 0.35 -4.96
N THR A 118 0.67 -0.76 -4.42
CA THR A 118 -0.19 -1.86 -3.97
C THR A 118 0.21 -2.28 -2.56
N ASN A 119 -0.71 -2.92 -1.83
CA ASN A 119 -0.44 -3.36 -0.47
C ASN A 119 0.80 -4.28 -0.44
N VAL A 120 1.81 -3.89 0.35
CA VAL A 120 3.10 -4.61 0.42
C VAL A 120 2.93 -6.01 1.00
N CYS A 121 2.09 -6.18 2.02
CA CYS A 121 1.86 -7.50 2.63
C CYS A 121 1.22 -8.46 1.62
N LYS A 122 0.29 -7.97 0.79
CA LYS A 122 -0.29 -8.73 -0.32
C LYS A 122 0.77 -9.17 -1.33
N GLN A 123 1.66 -8.26 -1.73
CA GLN A 123 2.77 -8.60 -2.64
C GLN A 123 3.71 -9.68 -2.04
N ILE A 124 4.00 -9.59 -0.74
CA ILE A 124 4.84 -10.58 -0.03
C ILE A 124 4.18 -11.96 -0.06
N ILE A 125 2.90 -12.04 0.33
CA ILE A 125 2.17 -13.31 0.37
C ILE A 125 2.09 -13.91 -1.03
N ASP A 126 1.82 -13.08 -2.04
CA ASP A 126 1.76 -13.51 -3.43
C ASP A 126 3.09 -14.09 -3.91
N PHE A 127 4.18 -13.41 -3.57
CA PHE A 127 5.51 -13.86 -3.90
C PHE A 127 5.82 -15.20 -3.25
N VAL A 128 5.56 -15.38 -1.95
CA VAL A 128 5.85 -16.64 -1.25
C VAL A 128 5.04 -17.80 -1.84
N LEU A 129 3.73 -17.61 -2.03
CA LEU A 129 2.84 -18.64 -2.57
C LEU A 129 3.22 -19.05 -4.00
N GLN A 130 3.63 -18.09 -4.84
CA GLN A 130 4.01 -18.36 -6.23
C GLN A 130 5.42 -18.94 -6.36
N SER A 131 6.41 -18.36 -5.68
CA SER A 131 7.81 -18.73 -5.85
C SER A 131 8.19 -20.01 -5.10
N ARG A 132 7.74 -20.15 -3.84
CA ARG A 132 8.12 -21.26 -2.96
C ARG A 132 7.21 -22.46 -3.12
N HIS A 133 5.90 -22.22 -3.13
CA HIS A 133 4.90 -23.29 -3.20
C HIS A 133 4.40 -23.56 -4.62
N LYS A 134 4.86 -22.79 -5.61
CA LYS A 134 4.52 -22.94 -7.04
C LYS A 134 3.00 -22.95 -7.27
N LEU A 135 2.27 -22.17 -6.47
CA LEU A 135 0.82 -22.08 -6.60
C LEU A 135 0.47 -21.20 -7.79
N SER A 136 -0.38 -21.71 -8.67
CA SER A 136 -0.82 -20.97 -9.85
C SER A 136 -1.82 -19.87 -9.47
N ARG A 137 -1.51 -18.64 -9.90
CA ARG A 137 -2.46 -17.53 -10.00
C ARG A 137 -2.86 -17.37 -11.46
N GLY A 138 -3.81 -18.20 -11.90
CA GLY A 138 -4.40 -18.12 -13.24
C GLY A 138 -5.45 -17.01 -13.37
N SER A 139 -6.40 -17.20 -14.31
CA SER A 139 -7.58 -16.35 -14.44
C SER A 139 -8.43 -16.36 -13.16
N PHE A 140 -9.32 -15.39 -12.97
CA PHE A 140 -10.19 -15.25 -11.78
C PHE A 140 -10.96 -16.54 -11.41
N THR A 141 -11.26 -17.39 -12.40
CA THR A 141 -11.92 -18.69 -12.21
C THR A 141 -10.98 -19.81 -11.74
N GLN A 142 -9.66 -19.65 -11.88
CA GLN A 142 -8.62 -20.65 -11.58
C GLN A 142 -7.68 -20.25 -10.44
N TRP A 143 -7.91 -19.12 -9.78
CA TRP A 143 -7.05 -18.71 -8.68
C TRP A 143 -7.19 -19.68 -7.48
N SER A 144 -6.05 -20.19 -7.02
CA SER A 144 -5.95 -21.15 -5.92
C SER A 144 -6.16 -20.53 -4.53
N TRP A 145 -5.90 -19.23 -4.36
CA TRP A 145 -6.19 -18.49 -3.13
C TRP A 145 -6.93 -17.18 -3.42
N ASN A 146 -7.43 -16.51 -2.39
CA ASN A 146 -7.94 -15.15 -2.45
C ASN A 146 -7.45 -14.42 -1.21
N GLN A 147 -7.17 -13.13 -1.34
CA GLN A 147 -6.78 -12.30 -0.21
C GLN A 147 -7.88 -11.30 0.13
N ILE A 148 -8.26 -11.31 1.40
CA ILE A 148 -9.20 -10.38 2.01
C ILE A 148 -8.38 -9.46 2.90
N CYS A 149 -8.32 -8.20 2.49
CA CYS A 149 -7.60 -7.13 3.19
C CYS A 149 -8.46 -5.87 3.21
N PRO A 150 -8.14 -4.88 4.06
CA PRO A 150 -8.86 -3.60 4.12
C PRO A 150 -8.74 -2.74 2.84
N ASP A 151 -7.84 -3.09 1.91
CA ASP A 151 -7.53 -2.32 0.71
C ASP A 151 -8.60 -2.36 -0.40
N ARG A 152 -9.62 -3.22 -0.26
CA ARG A 152 -10.64 -3.44 -1.31
C ARG A 152 -11.44 -2.19 -1.66
N LEU A 153 -11.65 -1.30 -0.69
CA LEU A 153 -12.37 -0.04 -0.91
C LEU A 153 -11.46 1.11 -1.31
N ASN A 154 -10.14 0.90 -1.39
CA ASN A 154 -9.20 1.98 -1.65
C ASN A 154 -9.43 2.64 -3.01
N ALA A 155 -9.87 1.89 -4.02
CA ALA A 155 -10.24 2.44 -5.33
C ALA A 155 -11.42 3.42 -5.27
N ILE A 156 -12.36 3.22 -4.34
CA ILE A 156 -13.50 4.13 -4.12
C ILE A 156 -13.02 5.35 -3.34
N LEU A 157 -12.13 5.18 -2.36
CA LEU A 157 -11.58 6.28 -1.57
C LEU A 157 -10.63 7.17 -2.37
N SER A 158 -9.94 6.61 -3.36
CA SER A 158 -9.07 7.36 -4.28
C SER A 158 -9.83 7.99 -5.44
N PHE A 159 -11.14 7.74 -5.58
CA PHE A 159 -11.96 8.36 -6.60
C PHE A 159 -12.21 9.84 -6.24
N ASN A 160 -11.69 10.75 -7.07
CA ASN A 160 -11.96 12.17 -6.95
C ASN A 160 -13.09 12.55 -7.91
N PRO A 161 -14.29 12.91 -7.41
CA PRO A 161 -15.41 13.29 -8.28
C PRO A 161 -15.15 14.57 -9.09
N ASN A 162 -14.15 15.38 -8.70
CA ASN A 162 -13.83 16.67 -9.31
C ASN A 162 -12.52 16.64 -10.11
N GLY A 163 -11.85 15.50 -10.23
CA GLY A 163 -10.59 15.34 -10.97
C GLY A 163 -10.80 14.52 -12.24
N ASP A 164 -10.10 14.88 -13.31
CA ASP A 164 -9.91 13.96 -14.44
C ASP A 164 -9.31 12.64 -13.94
N LEU A 165 -9.57 11.54 -14.65
CA LEU A 165 -9.19 10.14 -14.34
C LEU A 165 -7.66 9.90 -14.16
N ALA A 166 -6.84 10.94 -14.14
CA ALA A 166 -5.42 10.87 -13.85
C ALA A 166 -5.16 10.57 -12.36
N GLU A 167 -4.10 9.80 -12.08
CA GLU A 167 -3.59 9.51 -10.73
C GLU A 167 -3.44 10.83 -9.94
N THR A 168 -4.46 11.21 -9.17
CA THR A 168 -4.41 12.50 -8.48
C THR A 168 -3.59 12.31 -7.22
N SER A 169 -2.50 13.06 -7.08
CA SER A 169 -1.63 12.91 -5.93
C SER A 169 -2.37 13.34 -4.66
N ILE A 170 -2.65 12.37 -3.79
CA ILE A 170 -3.20 12.59 -2.46
C ILE A 170 -2.19 13.43 -1.67
N ALA A 171 -2.66 14.52 -1.05
CA ALA A 171 -1.84 15.34 -0.18
C ALA A 171 -1.58 14.57 1.12
N THR A 172 -0.31 14.38 1.46
CA THR A 172 0.07 13.86 2.77
C THR A 172 -0.27 14.87 3.87
N SER A 173 -0.54 14.39 5.09
CA SER A 173 -0.80 15.25 6.25
C SER A 173 0.34 16.26 6.48
N LEU A 174 1.59 15.84 6.31
CA LEU A 174 2.77 16.71 6.34
C LEU A 174 2.71 17.84 5.30
N ARG A 175 2.21 17.56 4.09
CA ARG A 175 2.06 18.59 3.05
C ARG A 175 1.02 19.63 3.44
N LEU A 176 -0.09 19.19 4.04
CA LEU A 176 -1.12 20.09 4.58
C LEU A 176 -0.58 20.97 5.71
N VAL A 177 0.14 20.38 6.67
CA VAL A 177 0.78 21.11 7.77
C VAL A 177 1.74 22.17 7.21
N ARG A 178 2.62 21.80 6.28
CA ARG A 178 3.56 22.75 5.65
C ARG A 178 2.85 23.88 4.89
N ALA A 179 1.77 23.57 4.17
CA ALA A 179 0.98 24.57 3.48
C ALA A 179 0.32 25.56 4.47
N MET A 180 -0.19 25.04 5.59
CA MET A 180 -0.77 25.84 6.67
C MET A 180 0.29 26.73 7.34
N ASP A 181 1.49 26.21 7.58
CA ASP A 181 2.59 26.97 8.16
C ASP A 181 3.06 28.10 7.24
N LYS A 182 3.09 27.85 5.92
CA LYS A 182 3.35 28.91 4.93
C LYS A 182 2.27 29.99 4.96
N LEU A 183 0.99 29.60 5.01
CA LEU A 183 -0.12 30.55 5.12
C LEU A 183 -0.05 31.37 6.41
N ARG A 184 0.28 30.73 7.54
CA ARG A 184 0.48 31.41 8.82
C ARG A 184 1.56 32.48 8.74
N GLY A 185 2.68 32.16 8.10
CA GLY A 185 3.78 33.11 7.87
C GLY A 185 3.33 34.31 7.04
N LEU A 186 2.62 34.07 5.94
CA LEU A 186 2.09 35.13 5.07
C LEU A 186 1.10 36.05 5.80
N LEU A 187 0.16 35.49 6.55
CA LEU A 187 -0.84 36.27 7.28
C LEU A 187 -0.21 37.11 8.40
N ARG A 188 0.76 36.55 9.13
CA ARG A 188 1.51 37.32 10.14
C ARG A 188 2.39 38.39 9.51
N GLY A 189 2.95 38.14 8.33
CA GLY A 189 3.69 39.14 7.56
C GLY A 189 2.84 40.32 7.07
N LEU A 190 1.51 40.22 7.15
CA LEU A 190 0.59 41.32 6.84
C LEU A 190 0.25 42.18 8.07
N ASN A 191 0.72 41.84 9.27
CA ASN A 191 0.39 42.56 10.49
C ASN A 191 0.73 44.06 10.41
N ASP A 192 1.81 44.43 9.71
CA ASP A 192 2.21 45.84 9.53
C ASP A 192 1.21 46.67 8.72
N LYS A 193 0.33 46.01 7.95
CA LYS A 193 -0.67 46.65 7.08
C LYS A 193 -2.10 46.52 7.61
N LEU A 194 -2.30 45.74 8.66
CA LEU A 194 -3.61 45.49 9.23
C LEU A 194 -3.81 46.38 10.47
N PRO A 195 -5.03 46.88 10.70
CA PRO A 195 -5.34 47.67 11.89
C PRO A 195 -5.24 46.85 13.19
N LEU A 196 -5.30 45.51 13.08
CA LEU A 196 -5.18 44.57 14.20
C LEU A 196 -4.27 43.41 13.82
N ASN A 197 -3.45 42.99 14.78
CA ASN A 197 -2.50 41.90 14.59
C ASN A 197 -3.18 40.54 14.61
N VAL A 198 -2.79 39.67 13.67
CA VAL A 198 -3.16 38.27 13.67
C VAL A 198 -2.28 37.51 14.68
N THR A 199 -2.89 37.05 15.77
CA THR A 199 -2.19 36.38 16.89
C THR A 199 -2.03 34.87 16.66
N GLY A 200 -3.12 34.18 16.35
CA GLY A 200 -3.16 32.73 16.23
C GLY A 200 -4.01 32.26 15.06
N ILE A 201 -3.53 31.24 14.34
CA ILE A 201 -4.27 30.61 13.25
C ILE A 201 -4.21 29.09 13.46
N LEU A 202 -5.37 28.49 13.70
CA LEU A 202 -5.50 27.08 14.05
C LEU A 202 -6.27 26.33 12.96
N PRO A 203 -5.69 25.29 12.34
CA PRO A 203 -6.43 24.43 11.42
C PRO A 203 -7.36 23.50 12.21
N VAL A 204 -8.67 23.59 11.95
CA VAL A 204 -9.70 22.75 12.62
C VAL A 204 -10.33 21.70 11.69
N SER A 205 -9.99 21.73 10.41
CA SER A 205 -10.54 20.80 9.40
C SER A 205 -10.16 19.35 9.71
N SER A 206 -11.06 18.41 9.40
CA SER A 206 -10.83 16.97 9.53
C SER A 206 -9.60 16.48 8.74
N ALA A 207 -9.25 17.19 7.67
CA ALA A 207 -8.05 16.93 6.87
C ALA A 207 -6.74 17.03 7.66
N PHE A 208 -6.69 17.82 8.74
CA PHE A 208 -5.51 17.95 9.60
C PHE A 208 -5.46 16.93 10.74
N ARG A 209 -6.49 16.09 10.87
CA ARG A 209 -6.60 15.06 11.90
C ARG A 209 -6.81 13.67 11.30
N ASP A 210 -6.45 13.49 10.03
CA ASP A 210 -6.58 12.23 9.28
C ASP A 210 -7.97 11.57 9.37
N THR A 211 -9.01 12.39 9.49
CA THR A 211 -10.43 11.96 9.64
C THR A 211 -11.30 12.44 8.47
N ALA A 212 -10.69 12.96 7.41
CA ALA A 212 -11.42 13.32 6.20
C ALA A 212 -11.87 12.05 5.48
N THR A 213 -13.17 11.97 5.14
CA THR A 213 -13.76 10.83 4.41
C THR A 213 -13.07 10.60 3.06
N PHE A 214 -12.72 11.69 2.39
CA PHE A 214 -11.94 11.66 1.15
C PHE A 214 -10.60 12.37 1.40
N PRO A 215 -9.47 11.73 1.09
CA PRO A 215 -8.17 12.35 1.27
C PRO A 215 -8.06 13.64 0.46
N PRO A 216 -7.47 14.70 1.03
CA PRO A 216 -7.31 15.97 0.35
C PRO A 216 -6.39 15.79 -0.85
N VAL A 217 -6.80 16.32 -1.99
CA VAL A 217 -6.06 16.16 -3.25
C VAL A 217 -5.23 17.40 -3.52
N VAL A 218 -4.00 17.20 -4.04
CA VAL A 218 -3.17 18.32 -4.48
C VAL A 218 -3.71 18.82 -5.83
N SER A 219 -4.50 19.88 -5.81
CA SER A 219 -4.81 20.62 -7.02
C SER A 219 -3.68 21.59 -7.32
N ILE A 220 -3.04 21.45 -8.48
CA ILE A 220 -2.29 22.55 -9.08
C ILE A 220 -3.36 23.49 -9.66
N PRO A 221 -3.44 24.76 -9.22
CA PRO A 221 -4.33 25.72 -9.87
C PRO A 221 -3.84 25.90 -11.30
N SER A 222 -4.46 25.19 -12.25
CA SER A 222 -4.25 25.50 -13.66
C SER A 222 -4.98 26.80 -13.93
N ALA A 223 -4.26 27.83 -14.37
CA ALA A 223 -4.82 29.12 -14.75
C ALA A 223 -5.79 29.05 -15.94
N ALA A 224 -6.11 27.86 -16.46
CA ALA A 224 -6.84 27.62 -17.69
C ALA A 224 -8.37 27.69 -17.58
N ASN A 225 -8.97 27.80 -16.40
CA ASN A 225 -10.43 27.97 -16.25
C ASN A 225 -10.83 29.40 -15.88
N ARG A 226 -10.25 30.39 -16.57
CA ARG A 226 -10.91 31.70 -16.68
C ARG A 226 -11.96 31.62 -17.79
N HIS A 227 -13.23 31.67 -17.38
CA HIS A 227 -14.43 31.97 -18.18
C HIS A 227 -14.36 31.59 -19.68
N LYS A 228 -14.95 30.45 -20.04
CA LYS A 228 -15.54 30.28 -21.37
C LYS A 228 -17.05 30.10 -21.25
N ASP A 229 -17.74 31.22 -21.02
CA ASP A 229 -19.06 31.38 -21.63
C ASP A 229 -18.83 31.45 -23.14
N GLY A 230 -19.19 30.38 -23.86
CA GLY A 230 -19.16 30.39 -25.32
C GLY A 230 -18.77 29.05 -25.95
N LYS A 231 -19.81 28.34 -26.40
CA LYS A 231 -19.84 27.29 -27.44
C LYS A 231 -18.71 26.23 -27.44
N VAL A 232 -19.12 25.01 -27.09
CA VAL A 232 -18.40 23.77 -27.34
C VAL A 232 -18.13 23.62 -28.84
N THR A 233 -16.86 23.64 -29.23
CA THR A 233 -16.39 23.04 -30.49
C THR A 233 -15.25 22.09 -30.16
N ASN A 234 -15.47 20.81 -30.45
CA ASN A 234 -14.50 19.73 -30.33
C ASN A 234 -13.28 20.02 -31.20
N HIS A 235 -12.11 20.20 -30.58
CA HIS A 235 -10.84 19.91 -31.23
C HIS A 235 -9.86 19.28 -30.24
N GLN A 236 -9.39 18.10 -30.63
CA GLN A 236 -8.18 17.42 -30.19
C GLN A 236 -7.09 18.41 -29.76
N MET A 237 -6.60 18.29 -28.53
CA MET A 237 -5.40 19.01 -28.10
C MET A 237 -4.29 18.06 -27.67
N ASP A 238 -3.29 18.13 -28.53
CA ASP A 238 -1.89 17.77 -28.43
C ASP A 238 -1.27 18.03 -27.05
N SER A 239 -0.34 17.16 -26.69
CA SER A 239 0.43 17.16 -25.45
C SER A 239 1.27 18.43 -25.25
N GLN A 240 0.71 19.46 -24.61
CA GLN A 240 1.48 20.62 -24.15
C GLN A 240 2.04 20.39 -22.75
N LYS A 241 3.37 20.14 -22.71
CA LYS A 241 4.20 20.17 -21.49
C LYS A 241 4.19 21.60 -20.93
N THR A 242 3.51 21.83 -19.81
CA THR A 242 3.67 23.07 -19.03
C THR A 242 4.86 22.94 -18.07
N PRO A 243 5.62 24.03 -17.82
CA PRO A 243 6.85 23.97 -17.05
C PRO A 243 6.59 23.58 -15.59
N ILE A 244 7.42 22.67 -15.09
CA ILE A 244 7.48 22.27 -13.69
C ILE A 244 8.12 23.44 -12.93
N PHE A 245 7.34 24.18 -12.15
CA PHE A 245 7.93 25.12 -11.19
C PHE A 245 8.67 24.32 -10.11
N PRO A 246 9.93 24.68 -9.79
CA PRO A 246 10.69 23.98 -8.76
C PRO A 246 10.06 24.31 -7.40
N LEU A 247 9.53 23.28 -6.74
CA LEU A 247 9.15 23.33 -5.34
C LEU A 247 10.43 23.09 -4.52
N TYR A 248 11.13 24.17 -4.18
CA TYR A 248 12.05 24.17 -3.03
C TYR A 248 11.24 24.20 -1.73
#